data_AF-W2KT70-F1
#
_entry.id   AF-W2KT70-F1
#
_cell.length_a   1.000
_cell.length_b   1.000
_cell.length_c   1.000
_cell.angle_alpha   90.00
_cell.angle_beta   90.00
_cell.angle_gamma   90.00
#
_symmetry.space_group_name_H-M   'P 1'
#
loop_
_entity.id
_entity.type
_entity.pdbx_description
1 polymer ?
#
loop_
_entity_poly.entity_id
_entity_poly.type
_entity_poly.pdbx_seq_one_letter_code
_entity_poly.pdbx_strand_id
1 'polypeptide(L)'
;MGSSGAGKTTLMDVIAGRKTGGKITGQILLNGHPATDLSIRRSTGFCEQMDIHSESATIREALTFSAFLRQGADVPDSFKYDSVNECLELLDLHPIADQIIRGSS
;
A
#
# COMPACT_ATOMS: atom_id res chain seq x y z
N MET A 1 -14.93 -17.98 0.88
CA MET A 1 -15.27 -16.57 0.59
C MET A 1 -16.73 -16.30 0.96
N GLY A 2 -17.05 -15.17 1.61
CA GLY A 2 -18.44 -14.80 1.92
C GLY A 2 -19.18 -14.19 0.73
N SER A 3 -20.51 -14.23 0.73
CA SER A 3 -21.38 -13.66 -0.32
C SER A 3 -21.19 -12.15 -0.52
N SER A 4 -21.62 -11.63 -1.66
CA SER A 4 -21.68 -10.17 -1.87
C SER A 4 -22.58 -9.54 -0.80
N GLY A 5 -22.20 -8.40 -0.25
CA GLY A 5 -22.90 -7.75 0.86
C GLY A 5 -22.63 -8.31 2.26
N ALA A 6 -21.85 -9.39 2.40
CA ALA A 6 -21.50 -9.96 3.71
C ALA A 6 -20.55 -9.10 4.57
N GLY A 7 -20.23 -7.87 4.16
CA GLY A 7 -19.37 -6.96 4.92
C GLY A 7 -17.87 -7.21 4.82
N LYS A 8 -17.40 -7.98 3.83
CA LYS A 8 -15.95 -8.28 3.65
C LYS A 8 -15.10 -7.01 3.50
N THR A 9 -15.47 -6.13 2.59
CA THR A 9 -14.79 -4.84 2.38
C THR A 9 -14.90 -3.98 3.63
N THR A 10 -16.09 -3.93 4.24
CA THR A 10 -16.32 -3.18 5.49
C THR A 10 -15.41 -3.66 6.62
N LEU A 11 -15.22 -4.97 6.77
CA LEU A 11 -14.32 -5.53 7.78
C LEU A 11 -12.86 -5.14 7.51
N MET A 12 -12.41 -5.24 6.26
CA MET A 12 -11.05 -4.84 5.87
C MET A 12 -10.80 -3.34 6.10
N ASP A 13 -11.78 -2.48 5.80
CA ASP A 13 -11.71 -1.04 6.05
C ASP A 13 -11.65 -0.70 7.55
N VAL A 14 -12.35 -1.46 8.39
CA VAL A 14 -12.29 -1.31 9.86
C VAL A 14 -10.91 -1.72 10.37
N ILE A 15 -10.36 -2.84 9.89
CA ILE A 15 -9.03 -3.31 10.28
C ILE A 15 -7.94 -2.33 9.83
N ALA A 16 -8.07 -1.75 8.63
CA ALA A 16 -7.14 -0.77 8.10
C ALA A 16 -7.30 0.65 8.72
N GLY A 17 -8.26 0.85 9.64
CA GLY A 17 -8.52 2.14 10.27
C GLY A 17 -9.15 3.20 9.35
N ARG A 18 -9.69 2.79 8.19
CA ARG A 18 -10.28 3.69 7.18
C ARG A 18 -11.78 3.92 7.40
N LYS A 19 -12.47 3.03 8.12
CA LYS A 19 -13.88 3.21 8.49
C LYS A 19 -14.00 3.97 9.81
N THR A 20 -14.43 5.23 9.76
CA THR A 20 -14.54 6.12 10.93
C THR A 20 -15.96 6.27 11.49
N GLY A 21 -16.95 5.59 10.90
CA GLY A 21 -18.36 5.72 11.26
C GLY A 21 -19.06 4.39 11.51
N GLY A 22 -20.12 4.42 12.31
CA GLY A 22 -20.87 3.24 12.76
C GLY A 22 -20.44 2.75 14.15
N LYS A 23 -21.00 1.63 14.59
CA LYS A 23 -20.63 1.00 15.87
C LYS A 23 -19.54 -0.03 15.62
N ILE A 24 -18.32 0.26 16.07
CA ILE A 24 -17.17 -0.65 16.03
C ILE A 24 -16.91 -1.12 17.46
N THR A 25 -16.85 -2.43 17.67
CA THR A 25 -16.60 -3.05 18.98
C THR A 25 -15.60 -4.18 18.84
N GLY A 26 -14.79 -4.40 19.87
CA GLY A 26 -13.73 -5.40 19.87
C GLY A 26 -12.34 -4.76 19.98
N GLN A 27 -11.30 -5.59 19.91
CA GLN A 27 -9.91 -5.14 19.94
C GLN A 27 -9.19 -5.69 18.71
N ILE A 28 -8.35 -4.86 18.10
CA ILE A 28 -7.45 -5.25 17.03
C ILE A 28 -6.05 -5.25 17.63
N LEU A 29 -5.35 -6.37 17.48
CA LEU A 29 -4.00 -6.54 17.99
C LEU A 29 -3.04 -6.72 16.82
N LEU A 30 -1.91 -6.02 16.84
CA LEU A 30 -0.78 -6.22 15.94
C LEU A 30 0.37 -6.79 16.77
N ASN A 31 0.80 -8.02 16.46
CA ASN A 31 1.84 -8.74 17.21
C ASN A 31 1.58 -8.80 18.74
N GLY A 32 0.31 -9.00 19.13
CA GLY A 32 -0.08 -9.08 20.55
C GLY A 32 -0.28 -7.75 21.27
N HIS A 33 0.01 -6.62 20.61
CA HIS A 33 -0.19 -5.28 21.17
C HIS A 33 -1.40 -4.58 20.54
N PRO A 34 -2.06 -3.64 21.24
CA PRO A 34 -3.14 -2.85 20.66
C PRO A 34 -2.70 -2.16 19.36
N ALA A 35 -3.45 -2.40 18.28
CA ALA A 35 -3.17 -1.83 16.97
C ALA A 35 -3.64 -0.37 16.94
N THR A 36 -2.74 0.54 17.31
CA THR A 36 -2.97 1.99 17.19
C THR A 36 -3.02 2.40 15.71
N ASP A 37 -3.70 3.50 15.39
CA ASP A 37 -3.77 4.04 14.03
C ASP A 37 -2.37 4.23 13.42
N LEU A 38 -1.42 4.74 14.21
CA LEU A 38 -0.03 4.90 13.78
C LEU A 38 0.64 3.55 13.45
N SER A 39 0.45 2.54 14.31
CA SER A 39 1.06 1.22 14.11
C SER A 39 0.51 0.51 12.86
N ILE A 40 -0.80 0.62 12.61
CA ILE A 40 -1.46 0.07 11.42
C ILE A 40 -0.88 0.75 10.18
N ARG A 41 -0.87 2.08 10.13
CA ARG A 41 -0.38 2.84 8.97
C ARG A 41 1.09 2.64 8.65
N ARG A 42 1.94 2.40 9.65
CA ARG A 42 3.39 2.25 9.44
C ARG A 42 3.84 0.81 9.22
N SER A 43 3.05 -0.17 9.65
CA SER A 43 3.47 -1.58 9.66
C SER A 43 2.68 -2.46 8.70
N THR A 44 1.65 -1.92 8.05
CA THR A 44 0.79 -2.66 7.11
C THR A 44 0.68 -1.93 5.78
N GLY A 45 0.47 -2.69 4.70
CA GLY A 45 0.08 -2.17 3.39
C GLY A 45 -1.38 -2.50 3.12
N PHE A 46 -2.13 -1.54 2.58
CA PHE A 46 -3.52 -1.72 2.17
C PHE A 46 -3.68 -1.27 0.72
N CYS A 47 -3.98 -2.21 -0.18
CA CYS A 47 -4.29 -1.92 -1.57
C CYS A 47 -5.79 -1.73 -1.73
N GLU A 48 -6.20 -0.57 -2.24
CA GLU A 48 -7.61 -0.26 -2.49
C GLU A 48 -8.12 -0.96 -3.75
N GLN A 49 -9.45 -0.93 -3.92
CA GLN A 49 -10.08 -1.45 -5.14
C GLN A 49 -9.81 -0.57 -6.37
N MET A 50 -9.54 0.72 -6.17
CA MET A 50 -9.16 1.65 -7.23
C MET A 50 -7.69 2.01 -7.09
N ASP A 51 -6.98 1.98 -8.22
CA ASP A 51 -5.59 2.41 -8.28
C ASP A 51 -5.51 3.94 -8.32
N ILE A 52 -4.61 4.51 -7.51
CA ILE A 52 -4.38 5.96 -7.42
C ILE A 52 -2.92 6.23 -7.72
N HIS A 53 -2.65 6.64 -8.96
CA HIS A 53 -1.32 7.01 -9.43
C HIS A 53 -1.35 8.33 -10.19
N SER A 54 -0.20 9.00 -10.28
CA SER A 54 -0.04 10.13 -11.19
C SER A 54 -0.14 9.65 -12.63
N GLU A 55 -1.06 10.22 -13.40
CA GLU A 55 -1.28 9.82 -14.80
C GLU A 55 -0.06 10.07 -15.71
N SER A 56 0.85 10.95 -15.31
CA SER A 56 2.04 11.30 -16.10
C SER A 56 3.30 10.57 -15.66
N ALA A 57 3.25 9.78 -14.58
CA ALA A 57 4.40 9.04 -14.08
C ALA A 57 4.55 7.69 -14.79
N THR A 58 5.78 7.21 -14.90
CA THR A 58 6.08 5.82 -15.23
C THR A 58 5.90 4.90 -14.02
N ILE A 59 5.82 3.60 -14.25
CA ILE A 59 5.73 2.59 -13.17
C ILE A 59 6.94 2.71 -12.23
N ARG A 60 8.16 2.84 -12.78
CA ARG A 60 9.39 3.04 -12.02
C ARG A 60 9.35 4.32 -11.19
N GLU A 61 8.89 5.43 -11.77
CA GLU A 61 8.76 6.70 -11.04
C GLU A 61 7.76 6.61 -9.90
N ALA A 62 6.62 5.95 -10.09
CA ALA A 62 5.63 5.77 -9.04
C ALA A 62 6.17 4.90 -7.87
N LEU A 63 6.89 3.82 -8.19
CA LEU A 63 7.56 3.00 -7.18
C LEU A 63 8.66 3.78 -6.46
N THR A 64 9.46 4.56 -7.19
CA THR A 64 10.52 5.41 -6.63
C THR A 64 9.95 6.45 -5.69
N PHE A 65 8.90 7.16 -6.10
CA PHE A 65 8.20 8.13 -5.27
C PHE A 65 7.69 7.51 -3.97
N SER A 66 7.07 6.32 -4.06
CA SER A 66 6.60 5.56 -2.90
C SER A 66 7.76 5.15 -1.98
N ALA A 67 8.87 4.65 -2.53
CA ALA A 67 10.05 4.25 -1.77
C ALA A 67 10.65 5.42 -0.99
N PHE A 68 10.77 6.60 -1.62
CA PHE A 68 11.33 7.79 -0.98
C PHE A 68 10.46 8.37 0.12
N LEU A 69 9.13 8.26 0.01
CA LEU A 69 8.21 8.76 1.04
C LEU A 69 7.98 7.79 2.21
N ARG A 70 8.11 6.48 1.97
CA ARG A 70 7.82 5.46 2.99
C ARG A 70 9.04 5.05 3.80
N GLN A 71 10.23 5.28 3.29
CA GLN A 71 11.49 5.01 3.98
C GLN A 71 11.99 6.25 4.74
N GLY A 72 12.79 6.01 5.79
CA GLY A 72 13.36 7.08 6.58
C GLY A 72 14.29 8.00 5.77
N ALA A 73 14.43 9.25 6.23
CA ALA A 73 15.38 10.20 5.63
C ALA A 73 16.85 9.79 5.87
N ASP A 74 17.09 8.96 6.89
CA ASP A 74 18.37 8.34 7.23
C ASP A 74 18.76 7.19 6.30
N VAL A 75 17.81 6.61 5.56
CA VAL A 75 18.09 5.56 4.59
C VAL A 75 18.75 6.18 3.34
N PRO A 76 19.95 5.71 2.93
CA PRO A 76 20.61 6.25 1.75
C PRO A 76 19.80 6.02 0.48
N ASP A 77 19.88 6.97 -0.45
CA ASP A 77 19.12 6.92 -1.70
C ASP A 77 19.40 5.65 -2.52
N SER A 78 20.63 5.13 -2.47
CA SER A 78 20.98 3.86 -3.13
C SER A 78 20.10 2.69 -2.66
N PHE A 79 19.89 2.55 -1.36
CA PHE A 79 19.04 1.48 -0.80
C PHE A 79 17.56 1.67 -1.18
N LYS A 80 17.11 2.91 -1.31
CA LYS A 80 15.76 3.22 -1.77
C LYS A 80 15.57 2.79 -3.23
N TYR A 81 16.55 3.06 -4.09
CA TYR A 81 16.55 2.60 -5.48
C TYR A 81 16.67 1.06 -5.59
N ASP A 82 17.48 0.43 -4.75
CA ASP A 82 17.61 -1.03 -4.71
C ASP A 82 16.26 -1.68 -4.35
N SER A 83 15.52 -1.11 -3.40
CA SER A 83 14.16 -1.56 -3.05
C SER A 83 13.18 -1.46 -4.23
N VAL A 84 13.31 -0.44 -5.07
CA VAL A 84 12.48 -0.27 -6.27
C VAL A 84 12.81 -1.35 -7.30
N ASN A 85 14.10 -1.62 -7.53
CA ASN A 85 14.54 -2.65 -8.46
C ASN A 85 14.11 -4.05 -7.99
N GLU A 86 14.22 -4.33 -6.69
CA GLU A 86 13.71 -5.56 -6.09
C GLU A 86 12.20 -5.69 -6.31
N CYS A 87 11.42 -4.62 -6.12
CA CYS A 87 9.98 -4.62 -6.37
C CYS A 87 9.64 -4.91 -7.85
N LEU A 88 10.38 -4.30 -8.78
CA LEU A 88 10.21 -4.55 -10.21
C LEU A 88 10.55 -5.99 -10.60
N GLU A 89 11.58 -6.59 -9.97
CA GLU A 89 11.96 -7.99 -10.18
C GLU A 89 10.89 -8.95 -9.64
N LEU A 90 10.49 -8.76 -8.38
CA LEU A 90 9.54 -9.63 -7.69
C LEU A 90 8.17 -9.67 -8.37
N LEU A 91 7.79 -8.59 -9.04
CA LEU A 91 6.51 -8.46 -9.74
C LEU A 91 6.64 -8.64 -11.26
N ASP A 92 7.83 -8.95 -11.77
CA ASP A 92 8.14 -9.09 -13.20
C ASP A 92 7.70 -7.87 -14.04
N LEU A 93 7.93 -6.67 -13.50
CA LEU A 93 7.52 -5.40 -14.11
C LEU A 93 8.61 -4.73 -14.93
N HIS A 94 9.82 -5.31 -14.98
CA HIS A 94 10.95 -4.79 -15.77
C HIS A 94 10.58 -4.44 -17.22
N PRO A 95 9.83 -5.27 -17.97
CA PRO A 95 9.48 -4.96 -19.37
C PRO A 95 8.62 -3.70 -19.55
N ILE A 96 7.90 -3.30 -18.51
CA ILE A 96 6.97 -2.16 -18.53
C ILE A 96 7.38 -1.02 -17.59
N ALA A 97 8.52 -1.13 -16.91
CA ALA A 97 8.93 -0.23 -15.83
C ALA A 97 8.96 1.24 -16.26
N ASP A 98 9.39 1.51 -17.50
CA ASP A 98 9.54 2.86 -18.03
C ASP A 98 8.34 3.31 -18.91
N GLN A 99 7.23 2.55 -18.88
CA GLN A 99 5.96 2.96 -19.50
C GLN A 99 5.18 3.88 -18.58
N ILE A 100 4.50 4.88 -19.17
CA ILE A 100 3.58 5.77 -18.47
C ILE A 100 2.38 4.96 -17.96
N ILE A 101 1.97 5.16 -16.71
CA ILE A 101 0.89 4.41 -16.06
C ILE A 101 -0.46 4.61 -16.77
N ARG A 102 -0.69 5.81 -17.33
CA ARG A 102 -1.91 6.11 -18.08
C ARG A 102 -1.99 5.24 -19.35
N GLY A 103 -3.05 4.44 -19.43
CA GLY A 103 -3.37 3.64 -20.62
C GLY A 103 -2.83 2.21 -20.59
N SER A 104 -2.20 1.78 -19.50
CA SER A 104 -1.69 0.41 -19.31
C SER A 104 -2.69 -0.55 -18.63
N SER A 105 -3.97 -0.17 -18.55
CA SER A 105 -5.06 -0.95 -17.94
C SER A 105 -5.72 -1.92 -18.90
#